data_AF-A0A9R0IFG6-F1
#
_entry.id   AF-A0A9R0IFG6-F1
#
_cell.length_a   1.000
_cell.length_b   1.000
_cell.length_c   1.000
_cell.angle_alpha   90.00
_cell.angle_beta   90.00
_cell.angle_gamma   90.00
#
_symmetry.space_group_name_H-M   'P 1'
#
loop_
_entity.id
_entity.type
_entity.pdbx_description
1 polymer ?
#
loop_
_entity_poly.entity_id
_entity_poly.type
_entity_poly.pdbx_seq_one_letter_code
_entity_poly.pdbx_strand_id
1 'polypeptide(L)'
;MGTSSTLLKNKYWILRHGKSIPNQKGLIVSSLENGTLAEYQLADDGVAQAQLAGELLLKVIEDLRERYFGPSYELSSHDKYPEIWELDEKDPFKRPEGGESAADVVSRLVKAMEEMETMFEGCAILIVSHGDPLQMLQTIINAAKEKEQDLSSSINFLSCLEAVKVPCVISKHRKFALETGELRAVI
;
A
#
# COMPACT_ATOMS: atom_id res chain seq x y z
N MET A 1 -17.61 -16.96 -22.81
CA MET A 1 -16.48 -16.01 -22.72
C MET A 1 -15.43 -16.62 -21.81
N GLY A 2 -14.14 -16.37 -22.11
CA GLY A 2 -12.94 -17.13 -21.75
C GLY A 2 -12.86 -17.75 -20.36
N THR A 3 -12.49 -19.03 -20.33
CA THR A 3 -11.98 -19.76 -19.18
C THR A 3 -10.59 -19.23 -18.80
N SER A 4 -10.46 -18.49 -17.70
CA SER A 4 -9.16 -18.34 -17.02
C SER A 4 -9.13 -19.31 -15.84
N SER A 5 -8.83 -20.57 -16.13
CA SER A 5 -8.43 -21.54 -15.11
C SER A 5 -6.99 -21.21 -14.73
N THR A 6 -6.79 -20.37 -13.72
CA THR A 6 -5.49 -20.30 -13.07
C THR A 6 -5.26 -21.65 -12.38
N LEU A 7 -4.33 -22.46 -12.89
CA LEU A 7 -4.01 -23.80 -12.40
C LEU A 7 -3.66 -23.82 -10.89
N LEU A 8 -3.27 -22.66 -10.35
CA LEU A 8 -3.00 -22.41 -8.95
C LEU A 8 -3.84 -21.23 -8.46
N LYS A 9 -4.27 -21.30 -7.20
CA LYS A 9 -5.11 -20.26 -6.55
C LYS A 9 -4.32 -19.05 -6.04
N ASN A 10 -2.99 -19.09 -6.10
CA ASN A 10 -2.10 -18.11 -5.48
C ASN A 10 -1.02 -17.64 -6.48
N LYS A 11 -0.46 -16.45 -6.24
CA LYS A 11 0.76 -15.96 -6.90
C LYS A 11 1.97 -16.36 -6.07
N TYR A 12 3.01 -16.91 -6.70
CA TYR A 12 4.22 -17.39 -6.03
C TYR A 12 5.42 -16.55 -6.44
N TRP A 13 6.15 -16.03 -5.45
CA TRP A 13 7.41 -15.33 -5.63
C TRP A 13 8.55 -16.27 -5.23
N ILE A 14 9.64 -16.28 -6.01
CA ILE A 14 10.79 -17.15 -5.77
C ILE A 14 12.03 -16.25 -5.65
N LEU A 15 12.75 -16.40 -4.55
CA LEU A 15 14.03 -15.73 -4.30
C LEU A 15 15.11 -16.80 -4.08
N ARG A 16 16.22 -16.71 -4.82
CA ARG A 16 17.41 -17.50 -4.53
C ARG A 16 18.14 -16.88 -3.35
N HIS A 17 18.75 -17.70 -2.50
CA HIS A 17 19.63 -17.21 -1.43
C HIS A 17 20.68 -16.23 -1.99
N GLY A 18 21.08 -15.24 -1.18
CA GLY A 18 22.19 -14.35 -1.50
C GLY A 18 23.50 -15.14 -1.71
N LYS A 19 24.50 -14.50 -2.30
CA LYS A 19 25.80 -15.15 -2.55
C LYS A 19 26.41 -15.69 -1.26
N SER A 20 26.78 -16.98 -1.26
CA SER A 20 27.40 -17.63 -0.11
C SER A 20 28.93 -17.64 -0.22
N ILE A 21 29.61 -17.85 0.91
CA ILE A 21 31.08 -18.05 0.95
C ILE A 21 31.51 -19.21 0.01
N PRO A 22 30.79 -20.36 -0.06
CA PRO A 22 31.04 -21.41 -1.06
C PRO A 22 30.94 -20.90 -2.50
N ASN A 23 29.98 -20.04 -2.81
CA ASN A 23 29.88 -19.46 -4.16
C ASN A 23 31.11 -18.63 -4.50
N GLN A 24 31.64 -17.86 -3.53
CA GLN A 24 32.91 -17.12 -3.71
C GLN A 24 34.10 -18.06 -3.94
N LYS A 25 34.11 -19.21 -3.28
CA LYS A 25 35.17 -20.23 -3.38
C LYS A 25 34.99 -21.20 -4.56
N GLY A 26 33.91 -21.10 -5.33
CA GLY A 26 33.58 -22.04 -6.40
C GLY A 26 33.24 -23.46 -5.91
N LEU A 27 32.75 -23.59 -4.68
CA LEU A 27 32.43 -24.86 -4.04
C LEU A 27 30.93 -25.17 -4.12
N ILE A 28 30.63 -26.47 -4.20
CA ILE A 28 29.27 -26.99 -4.06
C ILE A 28 29.08 -27.45 -2.61
N VAL A 29 28.05 -26.90 -1.96
CA VAL A 29 27.57 -27.37 -0.65
C VAL A 29 26.12 -27.80 -0.82
N SER A 30 25.85 -29.07 -0.56
CA SER A 30 24.54 -29.69 -0.80
C SER A 30 24.07 -30.63 0.32
N SER A 31 24.92 -30.96 1.29
CA SER A 31 24.51 -31.70 2.48
C SER A 31 24.03 -30.77 3.58
N LEU A 32 23.04 -31.21 4.36
CA LEU A 32 22.52 -30.46 5.51
C LEU A 32 23.59 -30.22 6.58
N GLU A 33 24.43 -31.23 6.84
CA GLU A 33 25.53 -31.14 7.80
C GLU A 33 26.46 -29.96 7.46
N ASN A 34 26.93 -29.88 6.22
CA ASN A 34 27.77 -28.78 5.77
C ASN A 34 26.99 -27.46 5.70
N GLY A 35 25.73 -27.47 5.27
CA GLY A 35 24.91 -26.25 5.13
C GLY A 35 24.69 -25.46 6.43
N THR A 36 24.99 -26.04 7.59
CA THR A 36 24.89 -25.38 8.90
C THR A 36 26.21 -24.80 9.42
N LEU A 37 27.34 -25.06 8.74
CA LEU A 37 28.66 -24.60 9.18
C LEU A 37 28.84 -23.10 8.91
N ALA A 38 29.41 -22.38 9.88
CA ALA A 38 29.62 -20.94 9.81
C ALA A 38 30.50 -20.51 8.62
N GLU A 39 31.45 -21.35 8.20
CA GLU A 39 32.29 -21.10 7.02
C GLU A 39 31.54 -21.16 5.68
N TYR A 40 30.28 -21.63 5.69
CA TYR A 40 29.44 -21.78 4.51
C TYR A 40 28.19 -20.89 4.48
N GLN A 41 28.10 -19.93 5.41
CA GLN A 41 27.03 -18.93 5.44
C GLN A 41 27.03 -17.98 4.23
N LEU A 42 26.09 -17.03 4.23
CA LEU A 42 26.09 -15.91 3.29
C LEU A 42 27.38 -15.11 3.40
N ALA A 43 27.98 -14.75 2.27
CA ALA A 43 29.01 -13.73 2.28
C ALA A 43 28.39 -12.34 2.51
N ASP A 44 29.21 -11.34 2.83
CA ASP A 44 28.73 -9.99 3.14
C ASP A 44 27.87 -9.39 2.00
N ASP A 45 28.28 -9.62 0.74
CA ASP A 45 27.51 -9.23 -0.44
C ASP A 45 26.19 -10.01 -0.57
N GLY A 46 26.15 -11.27 -0.13
CA GLY A 46 24.94 -12.07 -0.04
C GLY A 46 23.96 -11.61 1.03
N VAL A 47 24.44 -11.12 2.18
CA VAL A 47 23.59 -10.54 3.23
C VAL A 47 22.93 -9.26 2.72
N ALA A 48 23.71 -8.37 2.08
CA ALA A 48 23.17 -7.16 1.47
C ALA A 48 22.14 -7.47 0.37
N GLN A 49 22.40 -8.48 -0.47
CA GLN A 49 21.43 -8.96 -1.48
C GLN A 49 20.11 -9.43 -0.86
N ALA A 50 20.17 -10.17 0.25
CA ALA A 50 18.96 -10.64 0.94
C ALA A 50 18.17 -9.49 1.57
N GLN A 51 18.86 -8.49 2.14
CA GLN A 51 18.23 -7.26 2.65
C GLN A 51 17.54 -6.48 1.53
N LEU A 52 18.23 -6.23 0.41
CA LEU A 52 17.66 -5.55 -0.75
C LEU A 52 16.46 -6.30 -1.32
N ALA A 53 16.51 -7.63 -1.38
CA ALA A 53 15.36 -8.42 -1.81
C ALA A 53 14.16 -8.28 -0.85
N GLY A 54 14.43 -8.18 0.46
CA GLY A 54 13.43 -7.87 1.48
C GLY A 54 12.84 -6.47 1.34
N GLU A 55 13.65 -5.46 1.03
CA GLU A 55 13.21 -4.08 0.75
C GLU A 55 12.44 -3.97 -0.57
N LEU A 56 12.84 -4.71 -1.60
CA LEU A 56 12.10 -4.79 -2.86
C LEU A 56 10.75 -5.47 -2.66
N LEU A 57 10.68 -6.47 -1.77
CA LEU A 57 9.41 -7.06 -1.34
C LEU A 57 8.58 -6.09 -0.47
N LEU A 58 9.24 -5.31 0.38
CA LEU A 58 8.66 -4.31 1.28
C LEU A 58 8.89 -2.89 0.73
N LYS A 59 8.20 -2.53 -0.35
CA LYS A 59 8.23 -1.16 -0.86
C LYS A 59 7.53 -0.22 0.14
N VAL A 60 8.29 0.73 0.70
CA VAL A 60 7.75 1.81 1.53
C VAL A 60 7.34 2.98 0.65
N ILE A 61 6.09 3.43 0.78
CA ILE A 61 5.57 4.63 0.12
C ILE A 61 5.13 5.58 1.23
N GLU A 62 5.85 6.70 1.40
CA GLU A 62 5.62 7.67 2.47
C GLU A 62 4.21 8.28 2.42
N ASP A 63 3.62 8.33 1.23
CA ASP A 63 2.27 8.83 0.99
C ASP A 63 1.16 7.89 1.50
N LEU A 64 1.51 6.73 2.07
CA LEU A 64 0.61 5.83 2.80
C LEU A 64 0.64 6.03 4.34
N ARG A 65 1.39 7.00 4.86
CA ARG A 65 1.42 7.30 6.31
C ARG A 65 0.04 7.69 6.86
N GLU A 66 -0.14 7.58 8.18
CA GLU A 66 -1.34 8.09 8.86
C GLU A 66 -1.55 9.59 8.59
N ARG A 67 -2.80 10.04 8.62
CA ARG A 67 -3.15 11.45 8.56
C ARG A 67 -2.54 12.20 9.73
N TYR A 68 -1.83 13.29 9.45
CA TYR A 68 -1.37 14.18 10.50
C TYR A 68 -2.48 15.16 10.89
N PHE A 69 -3.06 15.02 12.08
CA PHE A 69 -4.17 15.86 12.54
C PHE A 69 -3.73 17.24 13.07
N GLY A 70 -2.43 17.49 13.16
CA GLY A 70 -1.87 18.74 13.69
C GLY A 70 -1.54 18.67 15.19
N PRO A 71 -0.77 19.64 15.70
CA PRO A 71 -0.21 19.60 17.06
C PRO A 71 -1.26 19.61 18.18
N SER A 72 -2.47 20.12 17.93
CA SER A 72 -3.54 20.14 18.93
C SER A 72 -4.19 18.77 19.16
N TYR A 73 -4.06 17.86 18.20
CA TYR A 73 -4.59 16.49 18.26
C TYR A 73 -3.50 15.44 18.52
N GLU A 74 -2.24 15.77 18.24
CA GLU A 74 -1.10 14.88 18.46
C GLU A 74 -1.02 14.43 19.93
N LEU A 75 -0.81 13.14 20.16
CA LEU A 75 -0.79 12.50 21.49
C LEU A 75 -2.08 12.66 22.33
N SER A 76 -3.20 13.05 21.72
CA SER A 76 -4.50 13.15 22.41
C SER A 76 -5.29 11.84 22.41
N SER A 77 -6.35 11.77 23.21
CA SER A 77 -7.26 10.61 23.25
C SER A 77 -7.97 10.40 21.89
N HIS A 78 -8.27 9.14 21.57
CA HIS A 78 -9.07 8.76 20.41
C HIS A 78 -10.51 9.32 20.49
N ASP A 79 -10.96 9.75 21.68
CA ASP A 79 -12.25 10.42 21.87
C ASP A 79 -12.38 11.75 21.10
N LYS A 80 -11.27 12.27 20.55
CA LYS A 80 -11.23 13.47 19.71
C LYS A 80 -11.60 13.24 18.26
N TYR A 81 -11.64 11.99 17.80
CA TYR A 81 -11.97 11.67 16.41
C TYR A 81 -13.33 12.21 15.94
N PRO A 82 -14.43 12.18 16.73
CA PRO A 82 -15.70 12.75 16.31
C PRO A 82 -15.63 14.22 15.91
N GLU A 83 -14.78 15.02 16.57
CA GLU A 83 -14.59 16.44 16.24
C GLU A 83 -13.98 16.61 14.83
N ILE A 84 -13.00 15.77 14.48
CA ILE A 84 -12.39 15.74 13.15
C ILE A 84 -13.38 15.25 12.10
N TRP A 85 -14.12 14.18 12.40
CA TRP A 85 -15.09 13.62 11.45
C TRP A 85 -16.20 14.62 11.12
N GLU A 86 -16.68 15.38 12.10
CA GLU A 86 -17.66 16.44 11.87
C GLU A 86 -17.08 17.57 10.99
N LEU A 87 -15.79 17.89 11.12
CA LEU A 87 -15.11 18.83 10.23
C LEU A 87 -15.04 18.29 8.80
N ASP A 88 -14.64 17.03 8.62
CA ASP A 88 -14.49 16.41 7.30
C ASP A 88 -15.85 16.22 6.58
N GLU A 89 -16.91 15.95 7.33
CA GLU A 89 -18.28 15.84 6.78
C GLU A 89 -18.79 17.19 6.28
N LYS A 90 -18.47 18.29 6.97
CA LYS A 90 -18.84 19.65 6.56
C LYS A 90 -18.00 20.15 5.39
N ASP A 91 -16.69 19.99 5.47
CA ASP A 91 -15.75 20.44 4.45
C ASP A 91 -14.46 19.60 4.48
N PRO A 92 -14.29 18.62 3.58
CA PRO A 92 -13.12 17.76 3.56
C PRO A 92 -11.85 18.46 3.06
N PHE A 93 -11.93 19.70 2.60
CA PHE A 93 -10.78 20.53 2.20
C PHE A 93 -10.25 21.39 3.34
N LYS A 94 -11.01 21.48 4.45
CA LYS A 94 -10.59 22.26 5.60
C LYS A 94 -9.50 21.54 6.38
N ARG A 95 -8.38 22.22 6.58
CA ARG A 95 -7.27 21.72 7.41
C ARG A 95 -7.52 22.04 8.89
N PRO A 96 -7.25 21.10 9.81
CA PRO A 96 -6.98 21.47 11.20
C PRO A 96 -5.69 22.29 11.27
N GLU A 97 -5.51 23.07 12.35
CA GLU A 97 -4.32 23.91 12.50
C GLU A 97 -3.05 23.06 12.45
N GLY A 98 -2.17 23.35 11.48
CA GLY A 98 -0.92 22.63 11.28
C GLY A 98 -1.04 21.20 10.73
N GLY A 99 -2.24 20.67 10.53
CA GLY A 99 -2.47 19.31 10.03
C GLY A 99 -2.95 19.21 8.59
N GLU A 100 -3.25 17.98 8.17
CA GLU A 100 -3.76 17.61 6.85
C GLU A 100 -5.30 17.59 6.83
N SER A 101 -5.89 18.11 5.76
CA SER A 101 -7.31 17.87 5.43
C SER A 101 -7.51 16.47 4.85
N ALA A 102 -8.74 15.97 4.84
CA ALA A 102 -9.05 14.71 4.15
C ALA A 102 -8.67 14.77 2.65
N ALA A 103 -8.83 15.93 2.01
CA ALA A 103 -8.43 16.15 0.62
C ALA A 103 -6.91 16.12 0.40
N ASP A 104 -6.11 16.57 1.37
CA ASP A 104 -4.64 16.46 1.31
C ASP A 104 -4.20 15.00 1.34
N VAL A 105 -4.78 14.22 2.27
CA VAL A 105 -4.51 12.78 2.39
C VAL A 105 -4.92 12.05 1.12
N VAL A 106 -6.12 12.30 0.61
CA VAL A 106 -6.57 11.74 -0.67
C VAL A 106 -5.61 12.09 -1.81
N SER A 107 -5.12 13.33 -1.87
CA SER A 107 -4.22 13.77 -2.95
C SER A 107 -2.88 13.02 -2.92
N ARG A 108 -2.31 12.75 -1.75
CA ARG A 108 -1.09 11.93 -1.65
C ARG A 108 -1.36 10.44 -1.89
N LEU A 109 -2.53 9.92 -1.51
CA LEU A 109 -2.91 8.54 -1.83
C LEU A 109 -3.06 8.30 -3.33
N VAL A 110 -3.56 9.28 -4.11
CA VAL A 110 -3.58 9.17 -5.58
C VAL A 110 -2.17 9.10 -6.16
N LYS A 111 -1.22 9.89 -5.63
CA LYS A 111 0.20 9.79 -6.02
C LYS A 111 0.80 8.42 -5.69
N ALA A 112 0.49 7.88 -4.50
CA ALA A 112 0.91 6.53 -4.12
C ALA A 112 0.37 5.47 -5.08
N MET A 113 -0.90 5.60 -5.51
CA MET A 113 -1.49 4.72 -6.51
C MET A 113 -0.81 4.85 -7.88
N GLU A 114 -0.54 6.08 -8.34
CA GLU A 114 0.20 6.31 -9.58
C GLU A 114 1.61 5.70 -9.54
N GLU A 115 2.33 5.82 -8.41
CA GLU A 115 3.64 5.18 -8.23
C GLU A 115 3.51 3.65 -8.29
N MET A 116 2.55 3.06 -7.58
CA MET A 116 2.34 1.61 -7.58
C MET A 116 1.97 1.07 -8.98
N GLU A 117 1.05 1.72 -9.69
CA GLU A 117 0.62 1.34 -11.04
C GLU A 117 1.74 1.52 -12.09
N THR A 118 2.62 2.50 -11.89
CA THR A 118 3.80 2.69 -12.76
C THR A 118 4.86 1.60 -12.51
N MET A 119 5.00 1.14 -11.27
CA MET A 119 6.03 0.18 -10.88
C MET A 119 5.67 -1.28 -11.12
N PHE A 120 4.39 -1.63 -11.00
CA PHE A 120 3.98 -3.03 -10.94
C PHE A 120 2.85 -3.31 -11.93
N GLU A 121 3.05 -4.33 -12.77
CA GLU A 121 2.03 -4.84 -13.68
C GLU A 121 1.74 -6.31 -13.36
N GLY A 122 0.47 -6.71 -13.34
CA GLY A 122 0.06 -8.10 -13.11
C GLY A 122 0.35 -8.68 -11.71
N CYS A 123 0.79 -7.85 -10.75
CA CYS A 123 1.15 -8.26 -9.39
C CYS A 123 -0.07 -8.35 -8.45
N ALA A 124 0.09 -8.96 -7.27
CA ALA A 124 -0.85 -8.78 -6.16
C ALA A 124 -0.19 -7.84 -5.15
N ILE A 125 -0.82 -6.70 -4.87
CA ILE A 125 -0.29 -5.68 -3.97
C ILE A 125 -1.08 -5.75 -2.67
N LEU A 126 -0.37 -5.94 -1.55
CA LEU A 126 -0.92 -5.80 -0.21
C LEU A 126 -0.48 -4.45 0.36
N ILE A 127 -1.44 -3.58 0.66
CA ILE A 127 -1.20 -2.27 1.26
C ILE A 127 -1.38 -2.40 2.77
N VAL A 128 -0.31 -2.14 3.52
CA VAL A 128 -0.34 -2.07 5.00
C VAL A 128 -0.15 -0.62 5.41
N SER A 129 -1.13 -0.06 6.11
CA SER A 129 -1.18 1.36 6.48
C SER A 129 -2.09 1.52 7.72
N HIS A 130 -2.69 2.69 7.92
CA HIS A 130 -3.49 3.06 9.09
C HIS A 130 -4.96 3.28 8.74
N GLY A 131 -5.77 3.61 9.75
CA GLY A 131 -7.23 3.66 9.63
C GLY A 131 -7.73 4.68 8.61
N ASP A 132 -7.35 5.95 8.76
CA ASP A 132 -7.82 7.03 7.89
C ASP A 132 -7.34 6.90 6.43
N PRO A 133 -6.04 6.68 6.13
CA PRO A 133 -5.59 6.53 4.75
C PRO A 133 -6.22 5.34 4.04
N LEU A 134 -6.40 4.18 4.71
CA LEU A 134 -7.05 3.02 4.09
C LEU A 134 -8.54 3.25 3.84
N GLN A 135 -9.24 3.96 4.72
CA GLN A 135 -10.64 4.38 4.50
C GLN A 135 -10.76 5.31 3.30
N MET A 136 -9.92 6.34 3.24
CA MET A 136 -9.91 7.31 2.14
C MET A 136 -9.52 6.68 0.80
N LEU A 137 -8.54 5.76 0.81
CA LEU A 137 -8.13 5.01 -0.38
C LEU A 137 -9.27 4.16 -0.93
N GLN A 138 -9.96 3.38 -0.09
CA GLN A 138 -11.13 2.61 -0.49
C GLN A 138 -12.23 3.51 -1.07
N THR A 139 -12.41 4.70 -0.52
CA THR A 139 -13.43 5.66 -0.97
C THR A 139 -13.20 6.11 -2.39
N ILE A 140 -11.97 6.54 -2.71
CA ILE A 140 -11.64 7.03 -4.05
C ILE A 140 -11.57 5.89 -5.06
N ILE A 141 -11.12 4.69 -4.68
CA ILE A 141 -11.10 3.52 -5.59
C ILE A 141 -12.53 3.11 -5.95
N ASN A 142 -13.43 3.01 -4.96
CA ASN A 142 -14.82 2.64 -5.24
C ASN A 142 -15.54 3.70 -6.09
N ALA A 143 -15.35 4.99 -5.79
CA ALA A 143 -15.92 6.06 -6.61
C ALA A 143 -15.34 6.09 -8.04
N ALA A 144 -14.04 5.83 -8.20
CA ALA A 144 -13.40 5.79 -9.51
C ALA A 144 -13.91 4.63 -10.36
N LYS A 145 -14.18 3.47 -9.75
CA LYS A 145 -14.79 2.31 -10.41
C LYS A 145 -16.21 2.55 -10.88
N GLU A 146 -17.05 3.15 -10.03
CA GLU A 146 -18.42 3.53 -10.41
C GLU A 146 -18.38 4.46 -11.63
N LYS A 147 -17.46 5.43 -11.61
CA LYS A 147 -17.26 6.37 -12.72
C LYS A 147 -16.72 5.69 -13.99
N GLU A 148 -15.78 4.76 -13.88
CA GLU A 148 -15.25 4.01 -15.02
C GLU A 148 -16.33 3.18 -15.72
N GLN A 149 -17.26 2.58 -14.97
CA GLN A 149 -18.39 1.83 -15.55
C GLN A 149 -19.36 2.72 -16.35
N ASP A 150 -19.50 3.98 -15.94
CA ASP A 150 -20.37 4.97 -16.61
C ASP A 150 -19.73 5.57 -17.89
N LEU A 151 -18.42 5.41 -18.10
CA LEU A 151 -17.66 6.04 -19.18
C LEU A 151 -17.12 4.99 -20.17
N SER A 152 -17.32 5.20 -21.47
CA SER A 152 -16.84 4.25 -22.49
C SER A 152 -15.31 4.11 -22.47
N SER A 153 -14.84 2.87 -22.59
CA SER A 153 -13.50 2.24 -22.52
C SER A 153 -12.21 3.02 -22.88
N SER A 154 -12.13 4.31 -22.59
CA SER A 154 -11.08 5.21 -23.07
C SER A 154 -10.52 6.16 -21.99
N ILE A 155 -10.95 6.01 -20.74
CA ILE A 155 -10.43 6.80 -19.62
C ILE A 155 -9.48 5.93 -18.79
N ASN A 156 -8.27 6.43 -18.58
CA ASN A 156 -7.28 5.83 -17.68
C ASN A 156 -7.79 5.88 -16.23
N PHE A 157 -7.67 4.78 -15.49
CA PHE A 157 -8.08 4.68 -14.07
C PHE A 157 -7.51 5.80 -13.20
N LEU A 158 -6.28 6.25 -13.44
CA LEU A 158 -5.68 7.40 -12.73
C LEU A 158 -6.45 8.70 -12.96
N SER A 159 -6.98 8.92 -14.17
CA SER A 159 -7.84 10.06 -14.48
C SER A 159 -9.18 9.96 -13.75
N CYS A 160 -9.72 8.75 -13.56
CA CYS A 160 -10.91 8.53 -12.73
C CYS A 160 -10.63 8.88 -11.26
N LEU A 161 -9.48 8.45 -10.71
CA LEU A 161 -9.06 8.78 -9.34
C LEU A 161 -8.94 10.29 -9.13
N GLU A 162 -8.32 11.02 -10.06
CA GLU A 162 -8.26 12.49 -9.99
C GLU A 162 -9.66 13.12 -10.06
N ALA A 163 -10.53 12.61 -10.92
CA ALA A 163 -11.86 13.17 -11.14
C ALA A 163 -12.88 12.88 -10.01
N VAL A 164 -12.52 12.06 -9.01
CA VAL A 164 -13.38 11.77 -7.83
C VAL A 164 -12.91 12.47 -6.56
N LYS A 165 -11.88 13.32 -6.64
CA LYS A 165 -11.38 14.17 -5.52
C LYS A 165 -12.32 15.36 -5.27
N VAL A 166 -13.60 15.06 -5.05
CA VAL A 166 -14.67 16.04 -4.87
C VAL A 166 -15.28 15.90 -3.47
N PRO A 167 -15.84 16.98 -2.88
CA PRO A 167 -16.30 16.95 -1.49
C PRO A 167 -17.26 15.80 -1.17
N CYS A 168 -18.25 15.56 -2.05
CA CYS A 168 -19.28 14.55 -1.84
C CYS A 168 -18.77 13.10 -1.88
N VAL A 169 -17.55 12.87 -2.38
CA VAL A 169 -16.87 11.57 -2.34
C VAL A 169 -16.00 11.52 -1.09
N ILE A 170 -15.11 12.50 -0.89
CA ILE A 170 -14.11 12.49 0.18
C ILE A 170 -14.77 12.44 1.57
N SER A 171 -15.86 13.18 1.79
CA SER A 171 -16.58 13.18 3.08
C SER A 171 -17.23 11.83 3.43
N LYS A 172 -17.32 10.89 2.49
CA LYS A 172 -17.92 9.55 2.73
C LYS A 172 -16.91 8.52 3.27
N HIS A 173 -15.68 8.89 3.55
CA HIS A 173 -14.62 7.92 3.84
C HIS A 173 -14.89 7.01 5.04
N ARG A 174 -15.66 7.47 6.01
CA ARG A 174 -16.11 6.67 7.16
C ARG A 174 -16.98 5.47 6.80
N LYS A 175 -17.59 5.43 5.61
CA LYS A 175 -18.33 4.25 5.12
C LYS A 175 -17.43 3.04 4.88
N PHE A 176 -16.13 3.24 4.78
CA PHE A 176 -15.15 2.20 4.49
C PHE A 176 -14.28 1.85 5.70
N ALA A 177 -14.78 2.09 6.91
CA ALA A 177 -14.10 1.73 8.15
C ALA A 177 -13.58 0.28 8.14
N LEU A 178 -12.44 0.08 8.78
CA LEU A 178 -11.75 -1.20 8.93
C LEU A 178 -11.51 -1.47 10.41
N GLU A 179 -11.69 -2.72 10.81
CA GLU A 179 -11.25 -3.17 12.13
C GLU A 179 -9.73 -3.33 12.17
N THR A 180 -9.15 -3.29 13.39
CA THR A 180 -7.70 -3.48 13.56
C THR A 180 -7.29 -4.87 13.08
N GLY A 181 -6.37 -4.92 12.11
CA GLY A 181 -5.90 -6.17 11.50
C GLY A 181 -6.85 -6.79 10.48
N GLU A 182 -7.91 -6.08 10.07
CA GLU A 182 -8.82 -6.56 9.04
C GLU A 182 -8.14 -6.61 7.66
N LEU A 183 -8.24 -7.77 6.99
CA LEU A 183 -7.87 -7.92 5.59
C LEU A 183 -9.12 -7.83 4.70
N ARG A 184 -9.15 -6.86 3.78
CA ARG A 184 -10.28 -6.64 2.87
C ARG A 184 -9.81 -6.48 1.43
N ALA A 185 -10.47 -7.17 0.50
CA ALA A 185 -10.27 -6.94 -0.93
C ALA A 185 -10.97 -5.64 -1.36
N VAL A 186 -10.25 -4.74 -2.01
CA VAL A 186 -10.78 -3.44 -2.51
C VAL A 186 -11.15 -3.53 -4.00
N ILE A 187 -10.49 -4.44 -4.72
CA ILE A 187 -10.76 -4.74 -6.12
C ILE A 187 -11.01 -6.20 -6.41
#